data_AF-A0A3B3XQV3-F1
#
_entry.id   AF-A0A3B3XQV3-F1
#
_cell.length_a   1.000
_cell.length_b   1.000
_cell.length_c   1.000
_cell.angle_alpha   90.00
_cell.angle_beta   90.00
_cell.angle_gamma   90.00
#
_symmetry.space_group_name_H-M   'P 1'
#
loop_
_entity.id
_entity.type
_entity.pdbx_description
1 polymer ?
#
loop_
_entity_poly.entity_id
_entity_poly.type
_entity_poly.pdbx_seq_one_letter_code
_entity_poly.pdbx_strand_id
1 'polypeptide(L)' 'MIDSFEMTRIWLKQSYKLKIDPETFKLLVGIVNENHHWTLLVIYPLEKRTVFLNSLRESQKDLKRSLEATR' A
#
# COMPACT_ATOMS: atom_id res chain seq x y z
N MET A 1 -11.42 -3.80 -0.81
CA MET A 1 -10.56 -3.71 0.40
C MET A 1 -9.64 -4.92 0.38
N ILE A 2 -8.34 -4.72 0.59
CA ILE A 2 -7.32 -5.78 0.66
C ILE A 2 -7.00 -6.02 2.14
N ASP A 3 -6.91 -7.29 2.56
CA ASP A 3 -6.56 -7.63 3.94
C ASP A 3 -5.12 -7.25 4.25
N SER A 4 -4.79 -7.24 5.55
CA SER A 4 -3.50 -6.72 5.98
C SER A 4 -2.31 -7.60 5.61
N PHE A 5 -2.51 -8.91 5.44
CA PHE A 5 -1.44 -9.81 5.04
C PHE A 5 -1.06 -9.56 3.58
N GLU A 6 -2.05 -9.52 2.70
CA GLU A 6 -1.84 -9.23 1.28
C GLU A 6 -1.34 -7.80 1.07
N MET A 7 -1.89 -6.80 1.78
CA MET A 7 -1.43 -5.42 1.65
C MET A 7 0.01 -5.23 2.14
N THR A 8 0.42 -5.94 3.19
CA THR A 8 1.81 -5.92 3.66
C THR A 8 2.76 -6.54 2.63
N ARG A 9 2.35 -7.61 1.91
CA ARG A 9 3.16 -8.18 0.83
C ARG A 9 3.36 -7.21 -0.33
N ILE A 10 2.29 -6.52 -0.74
CA ILE A 10 2.34 -5.44 -1.75
C ILE A 10 3.32 -4.36 -1.30
N TRP A 11 3.17 -3.88 -0.07
CA TRP A 11 4.01 -2.84 0.52
C TRP A 11 5.50 -3.22 0.58
N LEU A 12 5.78 -4.47 0.92
CA LEU A 12 7.13 -5.01 0.99
C LEU A 12 7.72 -5.38 -0.39
N LYS A 13 6.97 -5.16 -1.48
CA LYS A 13 7.35 -5.57 -2.85
C LYS A 13 7.72 -7.04 -2.97
N GLN A 14 7.11 -7.89 -2.14
CA GLN A 14 7.29 -9.32 -2.30
C GLN A 14 6.60 -9.72 -3.61
N SER A 15 7.29 -10.49 -4.46
CA SER A 15 6.74 -10.91 -5.75
C SER A 15 5.42 -11.66 -5.52
N TYR A 16 4.33 -11.03 -5.92
CA TYR A 16 2.98 -11.48 -5.61
C TYR A 16 2.09 -11.11 -6.79
N LYS A 17 1.37 -12.11 -7.31
CA LYS A 17 0.28 -11.89 -8.25
C LYS A 17 -0.99 -11.64 -7.47
N LEU A 18 -1.47 -10.40 -7.50
CA LEU A 18 -2.86 -10.09 -7.16
C LEU A 18 -3.77 -11.06 -7.93
N LYS A 19 -4.67 -11.74 -7.22
CA LYS A 19 -5.74 -12.54 -7.85
C LYS A 19 -6.82 -11.67 -8.50
N ILE A 20 -6.67 -10.35 -8.37
CA ILE A 20 -7.56 -9.33 -8.92
C ILE A 20 -6.76 -8.49 -9.92
N ASP A 21 -7.44 -7.96 -10.92
CA ASP A 21 -6.88 -6.90 -11.76
C ASP A 21 -7.03 -5.56 -11.04
N PRO A 22 -5.94 -4.94 -10.54
CA PRO A 22 -6.02 -3.68 -9.82
C PRO A 22 -6.56 -2.52 -10.67
N GLU A 23 -6.44 -2.57 -12.00
CA GLU A 23 -6.93 -1.49 -12.89
C GLU A 23 -8.47 -1.45 -12.99
N THR A 24 -9.15 -2.54 -12.60
CA THR A 24 -10.63 -2.57 -12.55
C THR A 24 -11.22 -1.78 -11.38
N PHE A 25 -10.39 -1.33 -10.44
CA PHE A 25 -10.82 -0.62 -9.24
C PHE A 25 -10.40 0.85 -9.27
N LYS A 26 -11.34 1.74 -8.89
CA LYS A 26 -11.05 3.18 -8.73
C LYS A 26 -9.99 3.45 -7.65
N LEU A 27 -10.05 2.68 -6.57
CA LEU A 27 -9.09 2.73 -5.47
C LEU A 27 -8.99 1.36 -4.80
N LEU A 28 -7.79 1.04 -4.30
CA LEU A 28 -7.53 -0.09 -3.43
C LEU A 28 -7.18 0.44 -2.05
N VAL A 29 -7.81 -0.12 -1.02
CA VAL A 29 -7.58 0.27 0.38
C VAL A 29 -7.21 -0.98 1.14
N GLY A 30 -6.17 -0.89 1.95
CA GLY A 30 -5.72 -1.95 2.84
C GLY A 30 -4.85 -1.39 3.95
N ILE A 31 -4.64 -2.22 4.98
CA ILE A 31 -3.87 -1.84 6.16
C ILE A 31 -2.54 -2.58 6.11
N VAL A 32 -1.43 -1.90 6.32
CA VAL A 32 -0.11 -2.52 6.45
C VAL A 32 0.22 -2.68 7.92
N ASN A 33 0.73 -3.86 8.29
CA ASN A 33 1.30 -4.09 9.62
C ASN A 33 2.80 -4.30 9.47
N GLU A 34 3.58 -3.33 9.92
CA GLU A 34 5.04 -3.44 10.00
C GLU A 34 5.47 -3.14 11.43
N ASN A 35 6.22 -4.05 12.06
CA ASN A 35 6.74 -3.89 13.43
C ASN A 35 5.67 -3.58 14.49
N HIS A 36 4.48 -4.21 14.42
CA HIS A 36 3.34 -3.97 15.32
C HIS A 36 2.70 -2.59 15.17
N HIS A 37 3.01 -1.87 14.11
CA HIS A 37 2.42 -0.59 13.77
C HIS A 37 1.50 -0.72 12.56
N TRP A 38 0.26 -0.24 12.71
CA TRP A 38 -0.77 -0.30 11.68
C TRP A 38 -0.82 1.03 10.92
N THR A 39 -0.74 0.94 9.60
CA THR A 39 -0.78 2.09 8.70
C THR A 39 -1.79 1.84 7.58
N LEU A 40 -2.45 2.88 7.11
CA LEU A 40 -3.44 2.77 6.04
C LEU A 40 -2.78 3.12 4.70
N LEU A 41 -2.97 2.26 3.70
CA LEU A 41 -2.48 2.44 2.35
C LEU A 41 -3.68 2.54 1.40
N VAL A 42 -3.72 3.64 0.63
CA VAL A 42 -4.73 3.89 -0.41
C VAL A 42 -4.02 4.02 -1.75
N ILE A 43 -4.29 3.10 -2.66
CA ILE A 43 -3.69 3.07 -4.00
C ILE A 43 -4.77 3.53 -4.98
N TYR A 44 -4.41 4.46 -5.86
CA TYR A 44 -5.19 4.90 -7.02
C TYR A 44 -4.52 4.33 -8.28
N PRO A 45 -4.92 3.13 -8.74
CA PRO A 45 -4.17 2.40 -9.77
C PRO A 45 -4.05 3.19 -11.08
N LEU A 46 -5.16 3.78 -11.54
CA LEU A 46 -5.22 4.57 -12.78
C LEU A 46 -4.40 5.87 -12.71
N GLU A 47 -4.25 6.45 -11.52
CA GLU A 47 -3.49 7.68 -11.32
C GLU A 47 -2.00 7.43 -11.05
N LYS A 48 -1.61 6.15 -10.87
CA LYS A 48 -0.28 5.77 -10.37
C LYS A 48 0.10 6.56 -9.11
N ARG A 49 -0.88 6.77 -8.22
CA ARG A 49 -0.71 7.47 -6.95
C ARG A 49 -1.00 6.56 -5.76
N THR A 50 -0.14 6.61 -4.75
CA THR A 50 -0.36 5.97 -3.45
C THR A 50 -0.38 7.02 -2.35
N VAL A 51 -1.36 6.93 -1.46
CA VAL A 51 -1.47 7.71 -0.24
C VAL A 51 -1.19 6.78 0.93
N PHE A 52 -0.23 7.15 1.74
CA PHE A 52 0.17 6.44 2.94
C PHE A 52 -0.22 7.29 4.15
N LEU A 53 -0.96 6.72 5.08
CA LEU A 53 -1.45 7.41 6.27
C LEU A 53 -0.87 6.72 7.52
N ASN A 54 -0.01 7.45 8.21
CA ASN A 54 0.67 7.01 9.42
C ASN A 54 0.31 7.93 10.60
N SER A 55 -0.28 7.34 11.65
CA SER A 55 -0.72 8.05 12.85
C SER A 55 0.42 8.49 13.79
N LEU A 56 1.60 7.90 13.67
CA LEU A 56 2.75 8.14 14.55
C LEU A 56 3.78 9.14 13.98
N ARG A 57 3.37 9.92 12.96
CA ARG A 57 4.20 10.83 12.16
C ARG A 57 4.97 10.11 11.04
N GLU A 58 5.01 10.73 9.86
CA GLU A 58 5.66 10.16 8.66
C GLU A 58 7.18 10.21 8.75
N SER A 59 7.87 9.15 8.34
CA SER A 59 9.31 9.17 8.13
C SER A 59 9.67 9.33 6.65
N GLN A 60 10.87 9.85 6.35
CA GLN A 60 11.40 9.94 4.98
C GLN A 60 11.46 8.56 4.28
N LYS A 61 11.66 7.50 5.06
CA LYS A 61 11.65 6.11 4.56
C LYS A 61 10.26 5.72 4.07
N ASP A 62 9.22 6.09 4.79
CA ASP A 62 7.82 5.76 4.45
C ASP A 62 7.38 6.49 3.17
N LEU A 63 7.74 7.76 3.04
CA LEU A 63 7.49 8.56 1.83
C LEU A 63 8.13 7.95 0.59
N LYS A 64 9.40 7.57 0.68
CA LYS A 64 10.12 6.93 -0.42
C LYS A 64 9.45 5.61 -0.82
N ARG A 65 9.03 4.81 0.16
CA ARG A 65 8.40 3.51 -0.07
C ARG A 65 6.99 3.62 -0.68
N SER A 66 6.23 4.64 -0.29
CA SER A 66 4.91 4.96 -0.89
C SER A 66 5.02 5.27 -2.39
N LEU A 67 5.99 6.12 -2.79
CA LEU A 67 6.27 6.40 -4.21
C LEU A 67 6.60 5.13 -4.99
N GLU A 68 7.37 4.26 -4.36
CA GLU A 68 7.86 3.00 -4.90
C GLU A 68 6.80 1.90 -5.01
N ALA A 69 5.75 1.91 -4.18
CA ALA A 69 4.65 0.95 -4.24
C ALA A 69 3.72 1.17 -5.45
N THR A 70 3.87 2.31 -6.12
CA THR A 70 3.02 2.72 -7.24
C THR A 70 3.68 2.60 -8.61
N ARG A 71 4.92 2.10 -8.66
CA ARG A 71 5.70 1.84 -9.88
C ARG A 71 5.88 0.35 -10.04
#